data_AF-A0A258G5K2-F1
#
_entry.id   AF-A0A258G5K2-F1
#
_cell.length_a   1.000
_cell.length_b   1.000
_cell.length_c   1.000
_cell.angle_alpha   90.00
_cell.angle_beta   90.00
_cell.angle_gamma   90.00
#
_symmetry.space_group_name_H-M   'P 1'
#
loop_
_entity.id
_entity.type
_entity.pdbx_description
1 polymer ?
#
loop_
_entity_poly.entity_id
_entity_poly.type
_entity_poly.pdbx_seq_one_letter_code
_entity_poly.pdbx_strand_id
1 'polypeptide(L)'
;MLNTSIKTEISKSQDWAERSEFWRGTSGVTSPKRKARERPDAPLIICGNGMSLRVEAGTLVIRDGFTHYPQLQTVHRLFAGDRGNPTRIVVIDGSGTLTFAVLSWLAEQRIALIRVRWTGDVEVVAGGHGFSGDRAKIDWQRRTRADDAARLAFASDLIRRKLSASLKTLTGGLEGQCAAQYFKAWEGLSLRWTGKRPIPPQWQVFGSRSSLALNGMKPCNRAASHPINAMLNYSYAVKMANLQVEAIASGYDPTIGIFHHGKKGNAAYAFDLIEPERPKVDAAVLKFVADNEFAVTDFVLTRDGVCRLSPQLARAIANSISS
;
A
#
# COMPACT_ATOMS: atom_id res chain seq x y z
N MET A 1 0.47 -19.60 -38.43
CA MET A 1 0.95 -19.41 -37.04
C MET A 1 0.82 -17.96 -36.54
N LEU A 2 0.98 -16.92 -37.38
CA LEU A 2 0.84 -15.50 -36.97
C LEU A 2 -0.57 -15.11 -36.47
N ASN A 3 -1.65 -15.63 -37.08
CA ASN A 3 -3.03 -15.25 -36.75
C ASN A 3 -3.51 -15.74 -35.37
N THR A 4 -2.94 -16.85 -34.86
CA THR A 4 -3.30 -17.41 -33.56
C THR A 4 -2.63 -16.64 -32.43
N SER A 5 -1.38 -16.20 -32.62
CA SER A 5 -0.66 -15.36 -31.65
C SER A 5 -1.32 -14.00 -31.47
N ILE A 6 -1.73 -13.35 -32.58
CA ILE A 6 -2.42 -12.05 -32.55
C ILE A 6 -3.79 -12.17 -31.84
N LYS A 7 -4.60 -13.19 -32.14
CA LYS A 7 -5.87 -13.42 -31.43
C LYS A 7 -5.68 -13.68 -29.94
N THR A 8 -4.61 -14.39 -29.57
CA THR A 8 -4.28 -14.68 -28.18
C THR A 8 -3.83 -13.42 -27.43
N GLU A 9 -3.05 -12.54 -28.07
CA GLU A 9 -2.65 -11.26 -27.48
C GLU A 9 -3.83 -10.28 -27.33
N ILE A 10 -4.72 -10.23 -28.32
CA ILE A 10 -5.94 -9.40 -28.27
C ILE A 10 -6.87 -9.88 -27.14
N SER A 11 -7.15 -11.18 -27.06
CA SER A 11 -7.92 -11.75 -25.95
C SER A 11 -7.23 -11.51 -24.61
N LYS A 12 -5.89 -11.60 -24.55
CA LYS A 12 -5.16 -11.34 -23.32
C LYS A 12 -5.28 -9.90 -22.82
N SER A 13 -5.25 -8.95 -23.75
CA SER A 13 -5.42 -7.52 -23.52
C SER A 13 -6.84 -7.19 -23.07
N GLN A 14 -7.84 -7.83 -23.67
CA GLN A 14 -9.25 -7.62 -23.36
C GLN A 14 -9.60 -8.11 -21.94
N ASP A 15 -9.18 -9.31 -21.53
CA ASP A 15 -9.38 -9.80 -20.15
C ASP A 15 -8.77 -8.86 -19.10
N TRP A 16 -7.59 -8.28 -19.42
CA TRP A 16 -6.89 -7.35 -18.53
C TRP A 16 -7.67 -6.04 -18.39
N ALA A 17 -8.20 -5.52 -19.50
CA ALA A 17 -9.02 -4.31 -19.51
C ALA A 17 -10.31 -4.51 -18.70
N GLU A 18 -11.04 -5.59 -18.94
CA GLU A 18 -12.29 -5.91 -18.22
C GLU A 18 -12.06 -6.04 -16.71
N ARG A 19 -10.98 -6.71 -16.30
CA ARG A 19 -10.61 -6.84 -14.88
C ARG A 19 -10.14 -5.54 -14.26
N SER A 20 -9.35 -4.75 -14.98
CA SER A 20 -8.96 -3.41 -14.52
C SER A 20 -10.20 -2.54 -14.27
N GLU A 21 -11.20 -2.66 -15.13
CA GLU A 21 -12.43 -1.89 -15.03
C GLU A 21 -13.35 -2.36 -13.91
N PHE A 22 -13.42 -3.67 -13.67
CA PHE A 22 -14.05 -4.24 -12.49
C PHE A 22 -13.51 -3.62 -11.20
N TRP A 23 -12.19 -3.59 -11.02
CA TRP A 23 -11.56 -3.04 -9.81
C TRP A 23 -11.71 -1.52 -9.69
N ARG A 24 -11.74 -0.81 -10.82
CA ARG A 24 -12.05 0.62 -10.83
C ARG A 24 -13.47 0.88 -10.32
N GLY A 25 -14.43 0.04 -10.73
CA GLY A 25 -15.81 0.09 -10.25
C GLY A 25 -15.93 -0.19 -8.75
N THR A 26 -15.23 -1.19 -8.22
CA THR A 26 -15.28 -1.54 -6.79
C THR A 26 -14.69 -0.45 -5.90
N SER A 27 -13.66 0.25 -6.37
CA SER A 27 -12.95 1.30 -5.62
C SER A 27 -13.82 2.53 -5.29
N GLY A 28 -14.97 2.70 -5.94
CA GLY A 28 -15.90 3.83 -5.70
C GLY A 28 -17.09 3.53 -4.79
N VAL A 29 -17.32 2.28 -4.38
CA VAL A 29 -18.60 1.84 -3.80
C VAL A 29 -18.65 1.96 -2.27
N THR A 30 -17.51 2.06 -1.57
CA THR A 30 -17.46 1.93 -0.10
C THR A 30 -16.89 3.15 0.61
N SER A 31 -17.18 4.38 0.16
CA SER A 31 -16.97 5.56 1.01
C SER A 31 -18.26 5.87 1.78
N PRO A 32 -18.30 5.77 3.12
CA PRO A 32 -19.50 6.10 3.89
C PRO A 32 -19.98 7.52 3.57
N LYS A 33 -21.31 7.74 3.56
CA LYS A 33 -21.89 9.07 3.33
C LYS A 33 -21.34 10.04 4.38
N ARG A 34 -20.44 10.90 3.93
CA ARG A 34 -19.72 11.88 4.73
C ARG A 34 -20.67 12.90 5.34
N LYS A 35 -20.52 13.19 6.64
CA LYS A 35 -21.16 14.35 7.25
C LYS A 35 -20.53 15.62 6.69
N ALA A 36 -21.34 16.65 6.41
CA ALA A 36 -20.93 17.88 5.72
C ALA A 36 -19.75 18.68 6.34
N ARG A 37 -19.21 18.26 7.49
CA ARG A 37 -18.15 18.96 8.24
C ARG A 37 -16.89 18.13 8.54
N GLU A 38 -16.85 16.84 8.20
CA GLU A 38 -15.67 15.98 8.42
C GLU A 38 -14.66 16.13 7.29
N ARG A 39 -13.35 16.04 7.51
CA ARG A 39 -12.37 15.93 6.42
C ARG A 39 -12.36 14.50 5.86
N PRO A 40 -12.06 14.27 4.58
CA PRO A 40 -11.91 12.90 4.06
C PRO A 40 -10.67 12.26 4.67
N ASP A 41 -10.85 11.12 5.35
CA ASP A 41 -9.74 10.28 5.81
C ASP A 41 -9.13 9.45 4.67
N ALA A 42 -9.91 9.17 3.62
CA ALA A 42 -9.46 8.40 2.48
C ALA A 42 -8.41 9.15 1.65
N PRO A 43 -7.27 8.51 1.31
CA PRO A 43 -6.30 9.08 0.40
C PRO A 43 -6.88 9.22 -1.02
N LEU A 44 -6.44 10.23 -1.78
CA LEU A 44 -6.62 10.22 -3.23
C LEU A 44 -5.52 9.36 -3.85
N ILE A 45 -5.92 8.27 -4.49
CA ILE A 45 -4.99 7.30 -5.07
C ILE A 45 -4.95 7.46 -6.60
N ILE A 46 -3.75 7.69 -7.14
CA ILE A 46 -3.50 7.80 -8.58
C ILE A 46 -2.47 6.76 -9.02
N CYS A 47 -2.65 6.20 -10.23
CA CYS A 47 -1.76 5.16 -10.76
C CYS A 47 -1.74 5.15 -12.29
N GLY A 48 -0.78 4.42 -12.87
CA GLY A 48 -0.66 4.20 -14.31
C GLY A 48 0.36 5.08 -15.00
N ASN A 49 0.39 5.07 -16.33
CA ASN A 49 1.38 5.80 -17.12
C ASN A 49 0.79 7.10 -17.70
N GLY A 50 1.61 8.15 -17.76
CA GLY A 50 1.18 9.47 -18.26
C GLY A 50 0.37 10.29 -17.25
N MET A 51 0.53 10.03 -15.94
CA MET A 51 -0.07 10.87 -14.89
C MET A 51 0.40 12.32 -15.02
N SER A 52 -0.46 13.28 -14.70
CA SER A 52 -0.08 14.69 -14.73
C SER A 52 -0.68 15.46 -13.56
N LEU A 53 0.17 16.09 -12.76
CA LEU A 53 -0.23 17.01 -11.70
C LEU A 53 0.23 18.40 -12.09
N ARG A 54 -0.72 19.35 -12.17
CA ARG A 54 -0.45 20.75 -12.52
C ARG A 54 -1.35 21.68 -11.73
N VAL A 55 -0.86 22.89 -11.46
CA VAL A 55 -1.72 23.96 -10.96
C VAL A 55 -2.21 24.77 -12.16
N GLU A 56 -3.53 24.82 -12.34
CA GLU A 56 -4.21 25.58 -13.39
C GLU A 56 -5.21 26.53 -12.74
N ALA A 57 -5.05 27.83 -12.99
CA ALA A 57 -5.93 28.88 -12.44
C ALA A 57 -6.16 28.79 -10.92
N GLY A 58 -5.08 28.52 -10.15
CA GLY A 58 -5.14 28.40 -8.68
C GLY A 58 -5.72 27.07 -8.16
N THR A 59 -6.10 26.15 -9.05
CA THR A 59 -6.62 24.82 -8.70
C THR A 59 -5.59 23.73 -9.01
N LEU A 60 -5.52 22.69 -8.19
CA LEU A 60 -4.70 21.52 -8.49
C LEU A 60 -5.48 20.57 -9.39
N VAL A 61 -5.01 20.39 -10.62
CA VAL A 61 -5.55 19.46 -11.60
C VAL A 61 -4.67 18.23 -11.67
N ILE A 62 -5.29 17.07 -11.43
CA ILE A 62 -4.64 15.76 -11.41
C ILE A 62 -5.29 14.90 -12.48
N ARG A 63 -4.51 14.42 -13.44
CA ARG A 63 -4.93 13.45 -14.44
C ARG A 63 -4.35 12.09 -14.08
N ASP A 64 -5.22 11.10 -13.97
CA ASP A 64 -4.82 9.72 -13.73
C ASP A 64 -4.00 9.17 -14.90
N GLY A 65 -3.19 8.15 -14.63
CA GLY A 65 -2.46 7.44 -15.66
C GLY A 65 -3.34 6.41 -16.37
N PHE A 66 -2.88 6.00 -17.55
CA PHE A 66 -3.45 4.85 -18.25
C PHE A 66 -2.86 3.56 -17.70
N THR A 67 -3.73 2.61 -17.41
CA THR A 67 -3.40 1.28 -16.87
C THR A 67 -3.74 0.15 -17.84
N HIS A 68 -4.68 0.42 -18.75
CA HIS A 68 -5.11 -0.48 -19.80
C HIS A 68 -5.70 0.33 -20.96
N TYR A 69 -5.96 -0.34 -22.08
CA TYR A 69 -6.70 0.22 -23.20
C TYR A 69 -7.90 -0.68 -23.52
N PRO A 70 -9.08 -0.12 -23.82
CA PRO A 70 -9.44 1.29 -23.75
C PRO A 70 -9.74 1.72 -22.30
N GLN A 71 -9.35 2.94 -21.91
CA GLN A 71 -9.64 3.50 -20.59
C GLN A 71 -9.93 5.00 -20.73
N LEU A 72 -11.00 5.48 -20.08
CA LEU A 72 -11.24 6.92 -19.92
C LEU A 72 -10.32 7.49 -18.83
N GLN A 73 -9.62 8.57 -19.14
CA GLN A 73 -8.75 9.24 -18.18
C GLN A 73 -9.59 9.98 -17.15
N THR A 74 -9.41 9.63 -15.86
CA THR A 74 -10.07 10.35 -14.77
C THR A 74 -9.29 11.64 -14.48
N VAL A 75 -10.02 12.74 -14.28
CA VAL A 75 -9.45 14.04 -13.94
C VAL A 75 -10.04 14.51 -12.63
N HIS A 76 -9.18 14.78 -11.66
CA HIS A 76 -9.53 15.36 -10.37
C HIS A 76 -9.14 16.84 -10.37
N ARG A 77 -10.02 17.68 -9.84
CA ARG A 77 -9.75 19.10 -9.62
C ARG A 77 -9.98 19.42 -8.16
N LEU A 78 -8.93 19.88 -7.48
CA LEU A 78 -8.94 20.24 -6.08
C LEU A 78 -8.86 21.76 -5.94
N PHE A 79 -9.69 22.32 -5.08
CA PHE A 79 -9.81 23.76 -4.88
C PHE A 79 -9.12 24.17 -3.58
N ALA A 80 -8.41 25.28 -3.59
CA ALA A 80 -7.73 25.77 -2.38
C ALA A 80 -8.74 26.04 -1.26
N GLY A 81 -8.43 25.63 -0.04
CA GLY A 81 -9.28 25.79 1.15
C GLY A 81 -10.48 24.84 1.21
N ASP A 82 -10.72 24.02 0.18
CA ASP A 82 -11.84 23.08 0.19
C ASP A 82 -11.63 22.00 1.26
N ARG A 83 -12.61 21.89 2.17
CA ARG A 83 -12.62 20.84 3.20
C ARG A 83 -12.78 19.46 2.59
N GLY A 84 -13.24 19.33 1.35
CA GLY A 84 -13.31 18.09 0.59
C GLY A 84 -11.99 17.60 0.01
N ASN A 85 -10.93 18.39 0.11
CA ASN A 85 -9.61 17.95 -0.32
C ASN A 85 -9.14 16.73 0.50
N PRO A 86 -8.47 15.76 -0.16
CA PRO A 86 -7.84 14.66 0.54
C PRO A 86 -6.72 15.18 1.44
N THR A 87 -6.48 14.52 2.56
CA THR A 87 -5.33 14.82 3.44
C THR A 87 -4.00 14.36 2.83
N ARG A 88 -4.06 13.45 1.85
CA ARG A 88 -2.90 12.83 1.22
C ARG A 88 -3.23 12.32 -0.18
N ILE A 89 -2.26 12.41 -1.07
CA ILE A 89 -2.28 11.86 -2.42
C ILE A 89 -1.24 10.76 -2.50
N VAL A 90 -1.66 9.56 -2.92
CA VAL A 90 -0.78 8.39 -3.06
C VAL A 90 -0.62 8.07 -4.55
N VAL A 91 0.61 8.17 -5.03
CA VAL A 91 1.01 7.78 -6.38
C VAL A 91 1.49 6.33 -6.33
N ILE A 92 0.75 5.45 -6.97
CA ILE A 92 1.04 4.02 -7.06
C ILE A 92 1.58 3.70 -8.43
N ASP A 93 2.90 3.45 -8.49
CA ASP A 93 3.60 2.96 -9.66
C ASP A 93 3.36 3.76 -10.96
N GLY A 94 4.14 3.46 -12.00
CA GLY A 94 4.00 4.11 -13.29
C GLY A 94 4.75 5.44 -13.42
N SER A 95 4.31 6.23 -14.40
CA SER A 95 5.06 7.37 -14.92
C SER A 95 4.18 8.60 -15.05
N GLY A 96 4.80 9.78 -14.91
CA GLY A 96 4.06 11.03 -15.01
C GLY A 96 4.92 12.26 -14.81
N THR A 97 4.23 13.39 -14.78
CA THR A 97 4.81 14.73 -14.63
C THR A 97 4.20 15.45 -13.43
N LEU A 98 5.04 16.19 -12.73
CA LEU A 98 4.65 17.07 -11.63
C LEU A 98 5.38 18.40 -11.79
N THR A 99 4.67 19.51 -11.72
CA THR A 99 5.29 20.85 -11.76
C THR A 99 5.66 21.32 -10.35
N PHE A 100 6.69 22.16 -10.21
CA PHE A 100 7.07 22.70 -8.89
C PHE A 100 5.94 23.46 -8.19
N ALA A 101 5.06 24.12 -8.96
CA ALA A 101 3.86 24.78 -8.43
C ALA A 101 2.95 23.81 -7.65
N VAL A 102 2.90 22.52 -8.04
CA VAL A 102 2.16 21.51 -7.29
C VAL A 102 2.74 21.30 -5.91
N LEU A 103 4.07 21.26 -5.74
CA LEU A 103 4.69 21.08 -4.43
C LEU A 103 4.34 22.23 -3.49
N SER A 104 4.42 23.47 -3.99
CA SER A 104 4.02 24.66 -3.22
C SER A 104 2.54 24.61 -2.84
N TRP A 105 1.67 24.30 -3.80
CA TRP A 105 0.23 24.23 -3.57
C TRP A 105 -0.12 23.14 -2.54
N LEU A 106 0.48 21.96 -2.65
CA LEU A 106 0.28 20.87 -1.68
C LEU A 106 0.75 21.26 -0.27
N ALA A 107 1.88 21.98 -0.16
CA ALA A 107 2.37 22.49 1.11
C ALA A 107 1.41 23.52 1.73
N GLU A 108 0.92 24.48 0.94
CA GLU A 108 -0.06 25.47 1.39
C GLU A 108 -1.37 24.82 1.87
N GLN A 109 -1.83 23.79 1.16
CA GLN A 109 -3.05 23.05 1.50
C GLN A 109 -2.85 21.97 2.57
N ARG A 110 -1.62 21.75 3.03
CA ARG A 110 -1.23 20.68 3.97
C ARG A 110 -1.63 19.28 3.50
N ILE A 111 -1.45 19.01 2.21
CA ILE A 111 -1.72 17.71 1.60
C ILE A 111 -0.39 16.99 1.39
N ALA A 112 -0.25 15.79 1.93
CA ALA A 112 0.95 14.99 1.73
C ALA A 112 0.94 14.35 0.34
N LEU A 113 2.10 14.29 -0.32
CA LEU A 113 2.30 13.49 -1.54
C LEU A 113 3.21 12.31 -1.24
N ILE A 114 2.68 11.11 -1.45
CA ILE A 114 3.37 9.84 -1.18
C ILE A 114 3.54 9.12 -2.50
N ARG A 115 4.78 8.72 -2.83
CA ARG A 115 5.05 7.84 -3.97
C ARG A 115 5.44 6.46 -3.46
N VAL A 116 4.68 5.45 -3.87
CA VAL A 116 4.94 4.05 -3.55
C VAL A 116 5.25 3.30 -4.84
N ARG A 117 6.39 2.59 -4.85
CA ARG A 117 6.80 1.72 -5.95
C ARG A 117 5.92 0.46 -5.96
N TRP A 118 5.83 -0.21 -7.10
CA TRP A 118 5.22 -1.55 -7.19
C TRP A 118 5.79 -2.59 -6.22
N THR A 119 7.02 -2.43 -5.73
CA THR A 119 7.62 -3.31 -4.70
C THR A 119 6.99 -3.14 -3.33
N GLY A 120 6.23 -2.06 -3.13
CA GLY A 120 5.83 -1.59 -1.81
C GLY A 120 6.91 -0.76 -1.10
N ASP A 121 7.96 -0.34 -1.80
CA ASP A 121 8.90 0.62 -1.22
C ASP A 121 8.33 2.04 -1.35
N VAL A 122 8.35 2.79 -0.26
CA VAL A 122 8.01 4.21 -0.27
C VAL A 122 9.22 4.97 -0.82
N GLU A 123 9.08 5.56 -2.00
CA GLU A 123 10.18 6.27 -2.67
C GLU A 123 10.30 7.72 -2.20
N VAL A 124 9.16 8.38 -2.05
CA VAL A 124 9.10 9.79 -1.69
C VAL A 124 7.92 10.01 -0.75
N VAL A 125 8.19 10.74 0.32
CA VAL A 125 7.16 11.34 1.17
C VAL A 125 7.42 12.84 1.20
N ALA A 126 6.66 13.60 0.42
CA ALA A 126 6.63 15.05 0.50
C ALA A 126 5.51 15.42 1.48
N GLY A 127 5.88 15.63 2.74
CA GLY A 127 4.96 16.17 3.74
C GLY A 127 4.50 17.56 3.30
N GLY A 128 3.20 17.86 3.42
CA GLY A 128 2.63 19.18 3.12
C GLY A 128 3.08 20.29 4.10
N HIS A 129 4.21 20.11 4.75
CA HIS A 129 4.85 20.98 5.72
C HIS A 129 6.36 20.79 5.58
N GLY A 130 7.12 21.88 5.64
CA GLY A 130 8.57 21.77 5.85
C GLY A 130 8.82 20.97 7.14
N PHE A 131 9.79 20.06 7.13
CA PHE A 131 10.16 19.29 8.33
C PHE A 131 10.71 20.26 9.38
N SER A 132 9.87 20.72 10.29
CA SER A 132 10.26 21.34 11.55
C SER A 132 10.06 20.29 12.64
N GLY A 133 11.01 19.37 12.76
CA GLY A 133 10.98 18.38 13.83
C GLY A 133 10.83 19.06 15.19
N ASP A 134 9.92 18.55 16.02
CA ASP A 134 9.73 19.03 17.38
C ASP A 134 10.93 18.59 18.21
N ARG A 135 11.72 19.58 18.66
CA ARG A 135 12.96 19.34 19.41
C ARG A 135 12.72 18.45 20.63
N ALA A 136 11.62 18.63 21.34
CA ALA A 136 11.33 17.82 22.53
C ALA A 136 11.10 16.34 22.18
N LYS A 137 10.41 16.07 21.06
CA LYS A 137 10.15 14.72 20.58
C LYS A 137 11.41 14.05 20.02
N ILE A 138 12.23 14.80 19.29
CA ILE A 138 13.52 14.31 18.78
C ILE A 138 14.46 14.00 19.95
N ASP A 139 14.55 14.89 20.94
CA ASP A 139 15.37 14.68 22.13
C ASP A 139 14.87 13.48 22.93
N TRP A 140 13.55 13.28 23.01
CA TRP A 140 12.96 12.06 23.58
C TRP A 140 13.35 10.80 22.79
N GLN A 141 13.30 10.82 21.45
CA GLN A 141 13.69 9.67 20.62
C GLN A 141 15.16 9.30 20.87
N ARG A 142 16.04 10.31 20.92
CA ARG A 142 17.47 10.11 21.17
C ARG A 142 17.74 9.56 22.57
N ARG A 143 17.13 10.14 23.60
CA ARG A 143 17.30 9.70 25.00
C ARG A 143 16.78 8.29 25.21
N THR A 144 15.56 8.00 24.75
CA THR A 144 14.94 6.67 24.89
C THR A 144 15.73 5.59 24.15
N ARG A 145 16.31 5.93 22.99
CA ARG A 145 17.16 4.99 22.24
C ARG A 145 18.51 4.74 22.92
N ALA A 146 19.08 5.74 23.59
CA ALA A 146 20.38 5.66 24.25
C ALA A 146 20.31 4.94 25.62
N ASP A 147 19.13 4.85 26.22
CA ASP A 147 18.88 4.13 27.48
C ASP A 147 18.33 2.73 27.19
N ASP A 148 19.11 1.70 27.51
CA ASP A 148 18.73 0.30 27.26
C ASP A 148 17.45 -0.13 27.99
N ALA A 149 17.21 0.37 29.21
CA ALA A 149 16.01 0.01 29.98
C ALA A 149 14.76 0.67 29.37
N ALA A 150 14.85 1.95 29.01
CA ALA A 150 13.75 2.66 28.35
C ALA A 150 13.47 2.10 26.96
N ARG A 151 14.52 1.76 26.21
CA ARG A 151 14.43 1.11 24.90
C ARG A 151 13.77 -0.26 24.98
N LEU A 152 14.17 -1.08 25.96
CA LEU A 152 13.58 -2.39 26.19
C LEU A 152 12.09 -2.26 26.55
N ALA A 153 11.74 -1.33 27.44
CA ALA A 153 10.35 -1.07 27.81
C ALA A 153 9.49 -0.67 26.59
N PHE A 154 10.01 0.20 25.73
CA PHE A 154 9.35 0.59 24.47
C PHE A 154 9.17 -0.61 23.53
N ALA A 155 10.22 -1.41 23.32
CA ALA A 155 10.17 -2.58 22.45
C ALA A 155 9.18 -3.64 22.98
N SER A 156 9.21 -3.92 24.29
CA SER A 156 8.28 -4.85 24.94
C SER A 156 6.83 -4.43 24.78
N ASP A 157 6.52 -3.14 24.88
CA ASP A 157 5.17 -2.64 24.64
C ASP A 157 4.71 -2.82 23.19
N LEU A 158 5.57 -2.53 22.21
CA LEU A 158 5.26 -2.78 20.79
C LEU A 158 4.98 -4.26 20.52
N ILE A 159 5.83 -5.15 21.04
CA ILE A 159 5.65 -6.60 20.88
C ILE A 159 4.36 -7.07 21.56
N ARG A 160 4.07 -6.60 22.77
CA ARG A 160 2.82 -6.92 23.49
C ARG A 160 1.59 -6.52 22.68
N ARG A 161 1.57 -5.31 22.12
CA ARG A 161 0.46 -4.82 21.28
C ARG A 161 0.33 -5.62 19.99
N LYS A 162 1.46 -5.93 19.34
CA LYS A 162 1.49 -6.80 18.15
C LYS A 162 0.91 -8.17 18.44
N LEU A 163 1.33 -8.84 19.52
CA LEU A 163 0.80 -10.15 19.91
C LEU A 163 -0.70 -10.09 20.21
N SER A 164 -1.14 -9.06 20.91
CA SER A 164 -2.57 -8.86 21.23
C SER A 164 -3.40 -8.68 19.95
N ALA A 165 -2.92 -7.88 19.00
CA ALA A 165 -3.58 -7.68 17.72
C ALA A 165 -3.54 -8.94 16.85
N SER A 166 -2.43 -9.67 16.81
CA SER A 166 -2.32 -10.98 16.12
C SER A 166 -3.29 -12.00 16.68
N LEU A 167 -3.45 -12.07 18.01
CA LEU A 167 -4.42 -12.97 18.64
C LEU A 167 -5.84 -12.62 18.21
N LYS A 168 -6.18 -11.32 18.13
CA LYS A 168 -7.49 -10.86 17.64
C LYS A 168 -7.72 -11.24 16.17
N THR A 169 -6.70 -11.10 15.32
CA THR A 169 -6.80 -11.48 13.91
C THR A 169 -6.95 -12.99 13.73
N LEU A 170 -6.23 -13.80 14.51
CA LEU A 170 -6.41 -15.25 14.53
C LEU A 170 -7.82 -15.60 15.02
N THR A 171 -8.18 -15.24 16.24
CA THR A 171 -9.50 -15.57 16.81
C THR A 171 -10.70 -15.07 16.01
N GLY A 172 -10.56 -13.94 15.28
CA GLY A 172 -11.62 -13.38 14.44
C GLY A 172 -11.73 -13.95 13.01
N GLY A 173 -10.79 -14.79 12.56
CA GLY A 173 -10.78 -15.34 11.21
C GLY A 173 -10.38 -16.82 11.09
N LEU A 174 -9.69 -17.37 12.09
CA LEU A 174 -9.11 -18.71 12.13
C LEU A 174 -8.95 -19.15 13.61
N GLU A 175 -9.83 -20.00 14.12
CA GLU A 175 -9.62 -20.67 15.42
C GLU A 175 -8.28 -21.45 15.40
N GLY A 176 -7.21 -20.96 16.05
CA GLY A 176 -5.95 -21.72 16.17
C GLY A 176 -4.72 -20.93 16.63
N GLN A 177 -3.85 -21.58 17.42
CA GLN A 177 -2.82 -21.00 18.31
C GLN A 177 -1.50 -20.50 17.65
N CYS A 178 -0.91 -19.48 18.31
CA CYS A 178 0.52 -19.06 18.40
C CYS A 178 1.24 -18.35 17.23
N ALA A 179 2.01 -17.30 17.56
CA ALA A 179 2.51 -16.29 16.62
C ALA A 179 3.65 -16.71 15.64
N ALA A 180 4.34 -17.84 15.86
CA ALA A 180 5.20 -18.46 14.83
C ALA A 180 4.39 -19.36 13.88
N GLN A 181 3.20 -19.77 14.31
CA GLN A 181 2.18 -20.36 13.48
C GLN A 181 1.35 -19.30 12.77
N TYR A 182 1.57 -17.98 12.96
CA TYR A 182 0.62 -16.98 12.47
C TYR A 182 0.37 -17.09 10.96
N PHE A 183 1.43 -17.02 10.13
CA PHE A 183 1.29 -17.24 8.69
C PHE A 183 1.20 -18.71 8.31
N LYS A 184 1.60 -19.63 9.20
CA LYS A 184 1.40 -21.07 8.97
C LYS A 184 -0.07 -21.48 9.16
N ALA A 185 -0.83 -20.77 9.99
CA ALA A 185 -2.28 -20.94 10.15
C ALA A 185 -3.02 -20.49 8.89
N TRP A 186 -2.37 -19.73 8.01
CA TRP A 186 -2.90 -19.34 6.71
C TRP A 186 -2.54 -20.37 5.63
N GLU A 187 -1.68 -21.35 5.94
CA GLU A 187 -1.36 -22.43 5.01
C GLU A 187 -2.64 -23.16 4.62
N GLY A 188 -2.85 -23.38 3.33
CA GLY A 188 -4.11 -23.93 2.83
C GLY A 188 -5.11 -22.86 2.35
N LEU A 189 -4.89 -21.56 2.63
CA LEU A 189 -5.78 -20.51 2.14
C LEU A 189 -5.73 -20.44 0.61
N SER A 190 -6.89 -20.56 -0.03
CA SER A 190 -7.03 -20.47 -1.48
C SER A 190 -7.84 -19.24 -1.85
N LEU A 191 -7.41 -18.51 -2.89
CA LEU A 191 -8.21 -17.44 -3.46
C LEU A 191 -9.42 -18.02 -4.20
N ARG A 192 -10.53 -17.28 -4.19
CA ARG A 192 -11.65 -17.57 -5.09
C ARG A 192 -11.29 -17.05 -6.47
N TRP A 193 -11.07 -17.97 -7.39
CA TRP A 193 -10.63 -17.66 -8.74
C TRP A 193 -11.80 -17.53 -9.73
N THR A 194 -11.68 -16.58 -10.65
CA THR A 194 -12.61 -16.40 -11.77
C THR A 194 -11.86 -16.32 -13.11
N GLY A 195 -12.59 -16.51 -14.21
CA GLY A 195 -12.06 -16.54 -15.56
C GLY A 195 -11.50 -17.91 -15.99
N LYS A 196 -11.00 -17.98 -17.23
CA LYS A 196 -10.60 -19.24 -17.89
C LYS A 196 -9.09 -19.50 -17.89
N ARG A 197 -8.29 -18.57 -17.36
CA ARG A 197 -6.83 -18.71 -17.41
C ARG A 197 -6.34 -19.74 -16.39
N PRO A 198 -5.36 -20.58 -16.76
CA PRO A 198 -4.79 -21.53 -15.83
C PRO A 198 -4.09 -20.78 -14.69
N ILE A 199 -4.40 -21.19 -13.46
CA ILE A 199 -3.79 -20.65 -12.25
C ILE A 199 -2.39 -21.28 -12.11
N PRO A 200 -1.32 -20.48 -11.96
CA PRO A 200 0.01 -21.02 -11.67
C PRO A 200 -0.03 -21.96 -10.45
N PRO A 201 0.63 -23.14 -10.47
CA PRO A 201 0.57 -24.11 -9.37
C PRO A 201 0.89 -23.49 -8.00
N GLN A 202 1.88 -22.60 -7.95
CA GLN A 202 2.29 -21.90 -6.75
C GLN A 202 1.31 -20.83 -6.25
N TRP A 203 0.21 -20.56 -6.96
CA TRP A 203 -0.85 -19.62 -6.57
C TRP A 203 -2.13 -20.33 -6.13
N GLN A 204 -2.22 -21.65 -6.28
CA GLN A 204 -3.43 -22.40 -5.94
C GLN A 204 -3.72 -22.34 -4.45
N VAL A 205 -2.68 -22.48 -3.63
CA VAL A 205 -2.75 -22.53 -2.18
C VAL A 205 -1.65 -21.67 -1.58
N PHE A 206 -1.99 -20.91 -0.56
CA PHE A 206 -1.01 -20.18 0.25
C PHE A 206 -0.15 -21.16 1.04
N GLY A 207 1.17 -21.08 0.86
CA GLY A 207 2.13 -21.87 1.64
C GLY A 207 2.69 -21.10 2.83
N SER A 208 3.40 -20.01 2.58
CA SER A 208 4.00 -19.21 3.64
C SER A 208 4.20 -17.75 3.24
N ARG A 209 4.57 -16.92 4.21
CA ARG A 209 4.87 -15.49 3.99
C ARG A 209 6.12 -15.24 3.15
N SER A 210 7.11 -16.11 3.27
CA SER A 210 8.35 -16.03 2.50
C SER A 210 8.09 -16.42 1.06
N SER A 211 8.78 -15.75 0.13
CA SER A 211 8.76 -16.17 -1.27
C SER A 211 9.33 -17.57 -1.42
N LEU A 212 8.94 -18.25 -2.49
CA LEU A 212 9.70 -19.39 -2.99
C LEU A 212 11.10 -18.93 -3.42
N ALA A 213 12.03 -19.87 -3.59
CA ALA A 213 13.29 -19.58 -4.26
C ALA A 213 12.97 -19.24 -5.72
N LEU A 214 13.24 -18.00 -6.11
CA LEU A 214 12.85 -17.45 -7.40
C LEU A 214 14.10 -17.22 -8.25
N ASN A 215 14.34 -18.04 -9.27
CA ASN A 215 15.46 -17.89 -10.23
C ASN A 215 16.81 -17.52 -9.59
N GLY A 216 17.22 -18.26 -8.56
CA GLY A 216 18.48 -18.02 -7.83
C GLY A 216 18.43 -16.93 -6.75
N MET A 217 17.30 -16.24 -6.57
CA MET A 217 17.07 -15.36 -5.42
C MET A 217 16.76 -16.18 -4.17
N LYS A 218 17.39 -15.78 -3.06
CA LYS A 218 17.07 -16.33 -1.74
C LYS A 218 15.61 -15.98 -1.37
N PRO A 219 14.87 -16.93 -0.77
CA PRO A 219 13.56 -16.67 -0.19
C PRO A 219 13.54 -15.40 0.65
N CYS A 220 12.62 -14.49 0.36
CA CYS A 220 12.45 -13.27 1.15
C CYS A 220 11.01 -12.77 1.11
N ASN A 221 10.65 -11.93 2.08
CA ASN A 221 9.30 -11.41 2.15
C ASN A 221 9.01 -10.35 1.09
N ARG A 222 10.03 -9.71 0.51
CA ARG A 222 9.89 -8.60 -0.46
C ARG A 222 9.58 -9.06 -1.88
N ALA A 223 10.04 -10.24 -2.27
CA ALA A 223 9.87 -10.78 -3.62
C ALA A 223 8.69 -11.76 -3.67
N ALA A 224 7.45 -11.28 -3.52
CA ALA A 224 6.28 -12.16 -3.41
C ALA A 224 6.19 -13.19 -4.55
N SER A 225 6.07 -14.48 -4.22
CA SER A 225 5.80 -15.54 -5.20
C SER A 225 4.31 -15.90 -5.29
N HIS A 226 3.49 -15.42 -4.34
CA HIS A 226 2.07 -15.71 -4.19
C HIS A 226 1.24 -14.42 -4.18
N PRO A 227 0.04 -14.38 -4.80
CA PRO A 227 -0.91 -13.27 -4.79
C PRO A 227 -1.14 -12.61 -3.42
N ILE A 228 -1.46 -13.41 -2.40
CA ILE A 228 -1.64 -12.93 -1.02
C ILE A 228 -0.40 -12.23 -0.48
N ASN A 229 0.80 -12.74 -0.76
CA ASN A 229 2.04 -12.08 -0.34
C ASN A 229 2.25 -10.75 -1.08
N ALA A 230 1.85 -10.67 -2.36
CA ALA A 230 1.88 -9.41 -3.11
C ALA A 230 0.91 -8.39 -2.50
N MET A 231 -0.31 -8.83 -2.14
CA MET A 231 -1.30 -8.03 -1.42
C MET A 231 -0.75 -7.54 -0.07
N LEU A 232 -0.20 -8.41 0.78
CA LEU A 232 0.38 -8.05 2.07
C LEU A 232 1.55 -7.06 1.93
N ASN A 233 2.49 -7.32 1.01
CA ASN A 233 3.63 -6.43 0.75
C ASN A 233 3.15 -5.01 0.44
N TYR A 234 2.20 -4.92 -0.48
CA TYR A 234 1.64 -3.66 -0.91
C TYR A 234 0.86 -2.96 0.21
N SER A 235 0.11 -3.72 0.99
CA SER A 235 -0.67 -3.23 2.12
C SER A 235 0.20 -2.64 3.22
N TYR A 236 1.28 -3.34 3.59
CA TYR A 236 2.25 -2.83 4.55
C TYR A 236 2.97 -1.59 4.05
N ALA A 237 3.28 -1.52 2.75
CA ALA A 237 3.90 -0.34 2.14
C ALA A 237 3.06 0.92 2.34
N VAL A 238 1.78 0.85 1.98
CA VAL A 238 0.84 1.96 2.10
C VAL A 238 0.69 2.37 3.57
N LYS A 239 0.50 1.40 4.48
CA LYS A 239 0.37 1.68 5.92
C LYS A 239 1.64 2.31 6.50
N MET A 240 2.81 1.83 6.11
CA MET A 240 4.10 2.37 6.54
C MET A 240 4.30 3.81 6.07
N ALA A 241 3.93 4.10 4.82
CA ALA A 241 4.00 5.44 4.27
C ALA A 241 3.10 6.41 5.05
N ASN A 242 1.88 5.98 5.39
CA ASN A 242 0.96 6.76 6.22
C ASN A 242 1.55 7.04 7.60
N LEU A 243 2.07 6.01 8.27
CA LEU A 243 2.70 6.17 9.59
C LEU A 243 3.93 7.09 9.53
N GLN A 244 4.70 7.06 8.44
CA GLN A 244 5.82 7.97 8.23
C GLN A 244 5.35 9.43 8.07
N VAL A 245 4.30 9.67 7.29
CA VAL A 245 3.69 11.02 7.15
C VAL A 245 3.18 11.51 8.50
N GLU A 246 2.48 10.67 9.26
CA GLU A 246 1.93 11.00 10.57
C GLU A 246 3.03 11.30 11.59
N ALA A 247 4.12 10.52 11.58
CA ALA A 247 5.29 10.76 12.42
C ALA A 247 5.93 12.12 12.12
N ILE A 248 6.15 12.43 10.83
CA ILE A 248 6.71 13.70 10.36
C ILE A 248 5.79 14.87 10.75
N ALA A 249 4.48 14.74 10.51
CA ALA A 249 3.48 15.74 10.88
C ALA A 249 3.39 15.98 12.39
N SER A 250 3.65 14.94 13.17
CA SER A 250 3.71 15.02 14.63
C SER A 250 5.04 15.58 15.14
N GLY A 251 6.02 15.86 14.27
CA GLY A 251 7.32 16.41 14.66
C GLY A 251 8.36 15.37 15.10
N TYR A 252 8.13 14.07 14.87
CA TYR A 252 9.15 13.04 15.08
C TYR A 252 10.13 12.99 13.91
N ASP A 253 11.38 12.62 14.17
CA ASP A 253 12.34 12.31 13.13
C ASP A 253 12.10 10.87 12.62
N PRO A 254 11.74 10.66 11.34
CA PRO A 254 11.46 9.33 10.81
C PRO A 254 12.70 8.44 10.77
N THR A 255 13.91 9.01 10.79
CA THR A 255 15.18 8.27 10.71
C THR A 255 15.63 7.72 12.07
N ILE A 256 15.06 8.21 13.18
CA ILE A 256 15.41 7.80 14.55
C ILE A 256 14.39 6.77 15.06
N GLY A 257 14.62 5.51 14.71
CA GLY A 257 13.93 4.38 15.36
C GLY A 257 14.44 4.16 16.79
N ILE A 258 13.53 3.80 17.68
CA ILE A 258 13.80 3.40 19.07
C ILE A 258 14.16 1.92 19.11
N PHE A 259 13.35 1.06 18.48
CA PHE A 259 13.60 -0.38 18.44
C PHE A 259 14.43 -0.76 17.21
N HIS A 260 14.00 -0.36 16.01
CA HIS A 260 14.71 -0.62 14.77
C HIS A 260 15.88 0.32 14.54
N HIS A 261 17.01 -0.26 14.10
CA HIS A 261 18.14 0.51 13.59
C HIS A 261 17.95 0.76 12.09
N GLY A 262 17.93 2.03 11.68
CA GLY A 262 17.96 2.38 10.27
C GLY A 262 19.34 2.21 9.67
N LYS A 263 19.42 1.75 8.42
CA LYS A 263 20.52 2.15 7.52
C LYS A 263 20.31 3.63 7.16
N LYS A 264 21.38 4.34 6.78
CA LYS A 264 21.31 5.76 6.39
C LYS A 264 20.21 5.95 5.33
N GLY A 265 19.21 6.79 5.64
CA GLY A 265 18.07 7.10 4.75
C GLY A 265 16.78 6.30 4.96
N ASN A 266 16.76 5.27 5.82
CA ASN A 266 15.54 4.52 6.11
C ASN A 266 14.67 5.21 7.16
N ALA A 267 13.33 5.12 7.01
CA ALA A 267 12.37 5.56 8.00
C ALA A 267 12.27 4.57 9.19
N ALA A 268 13.35 4.45 9.97
CA ALA A 268 13.46 3.50 11.08
C ALA A 268 12.33 3.63 12.11
N TYR A 269 11.87 4.86 12.38
CA TYR A 269 10.76 5.07 13.30
C TYR A 269 9.44 4.56 12.72
N ALA A 270 9.22 4.66 11.41
CA ALA A 270 8.04 4.08 10.76
C ALA A 270 8.02 2.54 10.86
N PHE A 271 9.20 1.90 10.88
CA PHE A 271 9.29 0.46 11.17
C PHE A 271 8.87 0.10 12.59
N ASP A 272 9.15 0.95 13.58
CA ASP A 272 8.66 0.75 14.94
C ASP A 272 7.14 0.90 15.01
N LEU A 273 6.62 1.96 14.38
CA LEU A 273 5.20 2.29 14.42
C LEU A 273 4.31 1.26 13.71
N ILE A 274 4.81 0.60 12.67
CA ILE A 274 4.00 -0.38 11.92
C ILE A 274 3.83 -1.70 12.67
N GLU A 275 4.75 -2.09 13.56
CA GLU A 275 4.71 -3.40 14.24
C GLU A 275 3.35 -3.73 14.91
N PRO A 276 2.75 -2.84 15.74
CA PRO A 276 1.42 -3.09 16.32
C PRO A 276 0.28 -3.03 15.29
N GLU A 277 0.50 -2.40 14.13
CA GLU A 277 -0.50 -2.23 13.08
C GLU A 277 -0.53 -3.41 12.09
N ARG A 278 0.56 -4.18 11.95
CA ARG A 278 0.65 -5.31 11.01
C ARG A 278 -0.53 -6.28 11.11
N PRO A 279 -0.96 -6.73 12.31
CA PRO A 279 -2.05 -7.70 12.36
C PRO A 279 -3.41 -7.12 11.96
N LYS A 280 -3.60 -5.80 12.10
CA LYS A 280 -4.81 -5.12 11.61
C LYS A 280 -4.82 -5.08 10.08
N VAL A 281 -3.66 -4.78 9.48
CA VAL A 281 -3.48 -4.83 8.02
C VAL A 281 -3.73 -6.25 7.51
N ASP A 282 -3.20 -7.24 8.21
CA ASP A 282 -3.41 -8.65 7.88
C ASP A 282 -4.90 -9.04 7.88
N ALA A 283 -5.64 -8.64 8.92
CA ALA A 283 -7.08 -8.87 9.00
C ALA A 283 -7.83 -8.19 7.85
N ALA A 284 -7.45 -6.95 7.49
CA ALA A 284 -8.04 -6.23 6.37
C ALA A 284 -7.77 -6.95 5.03
N VAL A 285 -6.56 -7.49 4.83
CA VAL A 285 -6.22 -8.28 3.63
C VAL A 285 -7.00 -9.60 3.61
N LEU A 286 -7.09 -10.33 4.72
CA LEU A 286 -7.88 -11.55 4.81
C LEU A 286 -9.36 -11.29 4.50
N LYS A 287 -9.92 -10.23 5.07
CA LYS A 287 -11.29 -9.80 4.76
C LYS A 287 -11.45 -9.45 3.28
N PHE A 288 -10.53 -8.68 2.71
CA PHE A 288 -10.55 -8.33 1.30
C PHE A 288 -10.48 -9.59 0.41
N VAL A 289 -9.67 -10.58 0.78
CA VAL A 289 -9.59 -11.88 0.09
C VAL A 289 -10.90 -12.65 0.20
N ALA A 290 -11.50 -12.70 1.38
CA ALA A 290 -12.76 -13.41 1.63
C ALA A 290 -13.95 -12.77 0.89
N ASP A 291 -13.96 -11.45 0.74
CA ASP A 291 -15.06 -10.70 0.15
C ASP A 291 -15.01 -10.66 -1.39
N ASN A 292 -13.86 -10.92 -2.01
CA ASN A 292 -13.66 -10.73 -3.45
C ASN A 292 -13.34 -12.03 -4.22
N GLU A 293 -13.48 -11.96 -5.55
CA GLU A 293 -13.00 -12.95 -6.50
C GLU A 293 -11.88 -12.37 -7.37
N PHE A 294 -10.91 -13.21 -7.70
CA PHE A 294 -9.68 -12.80 -8.37
C PHE A 294 -9.51 -13.52 -9.70
N ALA A 295 -9.07 -12.79 -10.72
CA ALA A 295 -8.62 -13.35 -11.98
C ALA A 295 -7.09 -13.42 -12.00
N VAL A 296 -6.53 -14.35 -12.77
CA VAL A 296 -5.06 -14.42 -12.98
C VAL A 296 -4.52 -13.11 -13.56
N THR A 297 -5.31 -12.39 -14.37
CA THR A 297 -4.97 -11.08 -14.92
C THR A 297 -4.94 -9.95 -13.91
N ASP A 298 -5.47 -10.14 -12.70
CA ASP A 298 -5.33 -9.14 -11.64
C ASP A 298 -3.90 -9.05 -11.12
N PHE A 299 -3.06 -10.03 -11.47
CA PHE A 299 -1.68 -10.14 -11.06
C PHE A 299 -0.73 -10.16 -12.26
N VAL A 300 0.45 -9.59 -12.08
CA VAL A 300 1.54 -9.58 -13.06
C VAL A 300 2.67 -10.45 -12.54
N LEU A 301 3.00 -11.51 -13.27
CA LEU A 301 4.16 -12.35 -12.99
C LEU A 301 5.37 -11.82 -13.77
N THR A 302 6.45 -11.50 -13.07
CA THR A 302 7.70 -11.08 -13.71
C THR A 302 8.46 -12.27 -14.28
N ARG A 303 9.45 -12.00 -15.13
CA ARG A 303 10.40 -13.02 -15.60
C ARG A 303 11.14 -13.71 -14.45
N ASP A 304 11.37 -12.98 -13.36
CA ASP A 304 12.02 -13.48 -12.14
C ASP A 304 11.06 -14.27 -11.24
N GLY A 305 9.80 -14.49 -11.65
CA GLY A 305 8.80 -15.23 -10.88
C GLY A 305 8.17 -14.44 -9.72
N VAL A 306 8.39 -13.12 -9.66
CA VAL A 306 7.76 -12.25 -8.67
C VAL A 306 6.34 -11.93 -9.10
N CYS A 307 5.37 -12.22 -8.25
CA CYS A 307 3.98 -11.83 -8.36
C CYS A 307 3.81 -10.37 -7.93
N ARG A 308 3.11 -9.58 -8.75
CA ARG A 308 2.77 -8.18 -8.49
C ARG A 308 1.28 -7.97 -8.68
N LEU A 309 0.74 -6.93 -8.05
CA LEU A 309 -0.64 -6.51 -8.27
C LEU A 309 -0.74 -5.72 -9.58
N SER A 310 -1.86 -5.86 -10.29
CA SER A 310 -2.25 -4.88 -11.30
C SER A 310 -2.51 -3.51 -10.64
N PRO A 311 -2.34 -2.39 -11.36
CA PRO A 311 -2.50 -1.06 -10.78
C PRO A 311 -3.89 -0.79 -10.18
N GLN A 312 -4.95 -1.37 -10.76
CA GLN A 312 -6.32 -1.18 -10.27
C GLN A 312 -6.62 -2.06 -9.05
N LEU A 313 -6.09 -3.29 -8.99
CA LEU A 313 -6.15 -4.10 -7.77
C LEU A 313 -5.37 -3.43 -6.63
N ALA A 314 -4.18 -2.88 -6.93
CA ALA A 314 -3.37 -2.14 -5.95
C ALA A 314 -4.12 -0.92 -5.39
N ARG A 315 -4.87 -0.20 -6.23
CA ARG A 315 -5.76 0.89 -5.81
C ARG A 315 -6.88 0.38 -4.90
N ALA A 316 -7.58 -0.69 -5.30
CA ALA A 316 -8.69 -1.25 -4.54
C ALA A 316 -8.27 -1.70 -3.14
N ILE A 317 -7.13 -2.39 -3.03
CA ILE A 317 -6.62 -2.86 -1.73
C ILE A 317 -6.12 -1.71 -0.85
N ALA A 318 -5.47 -0.68 -1.42
CA ALA A 318 -5.04 0.48 -0.64
C ALA A 318 -6.23 1.23 -0.01
N ASN A 319 -7.36 1.30 -0.73
CA ASN A 319 -8.60 1.88 -0.21
C ASN A 319 -9.18 1.05 0.95
N SER A 320 -9.17 -0.28 0.84
CA SER A 320 -9.72 -1.15 1.89
C SER A 320 -8.95 -1.10 3.21
N ILE A 321 -7.66 -0.76 3.18
CA ILE A 321 -6.79 -0.64 4.36
C ILE A 321 -6.80 0.75 4.97
N SER A 322 -7.18 1.76 4.18
CA SER A 322 -7.26 3.15 4.63
C SER A 322 -8.63 3.51 5.23
N SER A 323 -9.58 2.57 5.16
CA SER A 323 -10.96 2.68 5.69
C SER A 323 -11.05 2.07 7.08
#